data_AF-A0A396Z7W6-F1
#
_entry.id   AF-A0A396Z7W6-F1
#
_cell.length_a   1.000
_cell.length_b   1.000
_cell.length_c   1.000
_cell.angle_alpha   90.00
_cell.angle_beta   90.00
_cell.angle_gamma   90.00
#
_symmetry.space_group_name_H-M   'P 1'
#
loop_
_entity.id
_entity.type
_entity.pdbx_description
1 polymer ?
#
loop_
_entity_poly.entity_id
_entity_poly.type
_entity_poly.pdbx_seq_one_letter_code
_entity_poly.pdbx_strand_id
1 'polypeptide(L)'
;MQLTGGERRLKHESMFFRRILILSLFLFWISNCEIGKNDLPHFTGNPECSLEELPVFAQPANDIEDGNSLEAVYCSARETSSGKRIELSLVFRDERHPSAWKDFVYRIYRKFRYGRSKDIESLRVQFSKTGEWSAIHLKNVYGGDQSFDADPVKHLDSILKPDLLKHDQKRPILYVNTWNHMFSETDRNPNLEKKILTEFEIRFGTREDLDGFYGGK
;
A
#
# COMPACT_ATOMS: atom_id res chain seq x y z
N MET A 1 -56.70 -2.86 51.98
CA MET A 1 -56.10 -1.52 51.91
C MET A 1 -54.74 -1.67 51.25
N GLN A 2 -54.54 -0.96 50.14
CA GLN A 2 -53.60 -1.27 49.05
C GLN A 2 -52.11 -1.26 49.45
N LEU A 3 -51.39 -2.26 48.95
CA LEU A 3 -49.94 -2.24 48.73
C LEU A 3 -49.69 -1.55 47.39
N THR A 4 -48.95 -0.43 47.37
CA THR A 4 -48.41 0.13 46.12
C THR A 4 -46.89 0.04 46.15
N GLY A 5 -46.38 -0.84 45.28
CA GLY A 5 -44.96 -1.09 45.06
C GLY A 5 -44.28 0.10 44.39
N GLY A 6 -43.04 0.36 44.81
CA GLY A 6 -42.15 1.30 44.17
C GLY A 6 -41.62 0.75 42.86
N GLU A 7 -42.01 1.37 41.75
CA GLU A 7 -41.50 1.06 40.42
C GLU A 7 -40.24 1.90 40.15
N ARG A 8 -39.05 1.36 40.46
CA ARG A 8 -37.79 1.88 39.91
C ARG A 8 -37.60 1.28 38.51
N ARG A 9 -38.09 1.96 37.49
CA ARG A 9 -37.72 1.69 36.10
C ARG A 9 -37.35 2.99 35.42
N LEU A 10 -36.34 2.89 34.54
CA LEU A 10 -35.86 3.93 33.61
C LEU A 10 -34.79 4.90 34.14
N LYS A 11 -33.60 4.37 34.43
CA LYS A 11 -32.33 5.14 34.32
C LYS A 11 -31.26 4.47 33.45
N HIS A 12 -31.49 3.23 32.99
CA HIS A 12 -30.48 2.43 32.32
C HIS A 12 -30.37 2.72 30.81
N GLU A 13 -31.49 3.03 30.13
CA GLU A 13 -31.48 3.33 28.69
C GLU A 13 -30.77 4.65 28.36
N SER A 14 -30.95 5.67 29.22
CA SER A 14 -30.33 6.99 29.05
C SER A 14 -28.79 6.93 29.06
N MET A 15 -28.19 6.12 29.94
CA MET A 15 -26.73 5.99 30.01
C MET A 15 -26.13 5.20 28.85
N PHE A 16 -26.86 4.21 28.32
CA PHE A 16 -26.42 3.41 27.18
C PHE A 16 -26.46 4.22 25.88
N PHE A 17 -27.56 4.96 25.64
CA PHE A 17 -27.65 5.88 24.50
C PHE A 17 -26.62 7.01 24.58
N ARG A 18 -26.34 7.55 25.77
CA ARG A 18 -25.32 8.61 25.92
C ARG A 18 -23.91 8.08 25.68
N ARG A 19 -23.60 6.84 26.05
CA ARG A 19 -22.32 6.18 25.74
C ARG A 19 -22.16 5.85 24.27
N ILE A 20 -23.22 5.38 23.60
CA ILE A 20 -23.24 5.18 22.14
C ILE A 20 -23.05 6.52 21.42
N LEU A 21 -23.75 7.57 21.86
CA LEU A 21 -23.65 8.90 21.27
C LEU A 21 -22.25 9.50 21.42
N ILE A 22 -21.61 9.33 22.60
CA ILE A 22 -20.22 9.75 22.83
C ILE A 22 -19.25 8.94 21.98
N LEU A 23 -19.45 7.61 21.87
CA LEU A 23 -18.61 6.76 21.01
C LEU A 23 -18.76 7.15 19.53
N SER A 24 -19.99 7.43 19.06
CA SER A 24 -20.25 7.88 17.70
C SER A 24 -19.71 9.28 17.44
N LEU A 25 -19.79 10.20 18.41
CA LEU A 25 -19.17 11.53 18.32
C LEU A 25 -17.64 11.44 18.30
N PHE A 26 -17.05 10.52 19.06
CA PHE A 26 -15.60 10.29 19.08
C PHE A 26 -15.12 9.64 17.76
N LEU A 27 -15.87 8.66 17.23
CA LEU A 27 -15.63 8.06 15.92
C LEU A 27 -15.80 9.09 14.78
N PHE A 28 -16.78 9.98 14.87
CA PHE A 28 -17.01 11.07 13.92
C PHE A 28 -15.92 12.16 14.01
N TRP A 29 -15.40 12.42 15.21
CA TRP A 29 -14.24 13.29 15.42
C TRP A 29 -12.95 12.69 14.86
N ILE A 30 -12.73 11.39 15.02
CA ILE A 30 -11.56 10.69 14.45
C ILE A 30 -11.67 10.58 12.93
N SER A 31 -12.88 10.45 12.36
CA SER A 31 -13.07 10.41 10.91
C SER A 31 -12.87 11.77 10.22
N ASN A 32 -13.16 12.87 10.91
CA ASN A 32 -12.97 14.24 10.42
C ASN A 32 -11.63 14.88 10.82
N CYS A 33 -10.78 14.16 11.52
CA CYS A 33 -9.43 14.62 11.78
C CYS A 33 -8.53 14.14 10.62
N GLU A 34 -8.02 15.09 9.83
CA GLU A 34 -6.92 14.85 8.87
C GLU A 34 -5.62 14.56 9.66
N ILE A 35 -5.61 13.45 10.38
CA ILE A 35 -4.43 12.96 11.08
C ILE A 35 -3.60 12.21 10.04
N GLY A 36 -2.51 12.85 9.63
CA GLY A 36 -1.49 12.29 8.74
C GLY A 36 -1.41 13.01 7.41
N LYS A 37 -0.18 13.14 6.88
CA LYS A 37 0.03 13.79 5.59
C LYS A 37 -0.51 12.87 4.49
N ASN A 38 -1.35 13.43 3.62
CA ASN A 38 -1.93 12.72 2.47
C ASN A 38 -1.36 13.19 1.12
N ASP A 39 -0.49 14.20 1.14
CA ASP A 39 0.16 14.71 -0.06
C ASP A 39 1.26 13.76 -0.54
N LEU A 40 1.55 13.83 -1.83
CA LEU A 40 2.76 13.25 -2.41
C LEU A 40 3.88 14.31 -2.36
N PRO A 41 4.97 14.09 -1.63
CA PRO A 41 6.05 15.07 -1.54
C PRO A 41 6.82 15.22 -2.85
N HIS A 42 7.35 16.41 -3.13
CA HIS A 42 8.35 16.61 -4.17
C HIS A 42 9.70 16.85 -3.48
N PHE A 43 10.65 15.94 -3.68
CA PHE A 43 12.01 16.11 -3.21
C PHE A 43 12.84 16.82 -4.27
N THR A 44 13.85 17.58 -3.84
CA THR A 44 14.74 18.30 -4.76
C THR A 44 15.61 17.32 -5.52
N GLY A 45 15.44 17.26 -6.84
CA GLY A 45 16.20 16.41 -7.73
C GLY A 45 15.39 16.07 -8.99
N ASN A 46 16.08 15.59 -10.03
CA ASN A 46 15.42 14.99 -11.18
C ASN A 46 15.32 13.47 -10.96
N PRO A 47 14.26 12.80 -11.43
CA PRO A 47 14.21 11.35 -11.40
C PRO A 47 15.45 10.72 -12.04
N GLU A 48 16.10 9.79 -11.34
CA GLU A 48 17.32 9.10 -11.80
C GLU A 48 17.00 7.83 -12.61
N CYS A 49 15.73 7.66 -12.96
CA CYS A 49 15.20 6.55 -13.73
C CYS A 49 14.22 7.06 -14.80
N SER A 50 14.07 6.30 -15.88
CA SER A 50 13.00 6.51 -16.87
C SER A 50 11.96 5.39 -16.80
N LEU A 51 10.77 5.64 -17.36
CA LEU A 51 9.65 4.69 -17.33
C LEU A 51 10.00 3.33 -17.98
N GLU A 52 10.85 3.34 -19.01
CA GLU A 52 11.34 2.16 -19.72
C GLU A 52 12.25 1.27 -18.86
N GLU A 53 12.88 1.85 -17.83
CA GLU A 53 13.72 1.16 -16.86
C GLU A 53 12.92 0.61 -15.66
N LEU A 54 11.59 0.80 -15.65
CA LEU A 54 10.73 0.35 -14.55
C LEU A 54 9.84 -0.82 -14.97
N PRO A 55 9.48 -1.71 -14.04
CA PRO A 55 8.50 -2.75 -14.33
C PRO A 55 7.16 -2.16 -14.75
N VAL A 56 6.36 -2.96 -15.44
CA VAL A 56 4.93 -2.72 -15.58
C VAL A 56 4.23 -3.38 -14.40
N PHE A 57 3.27 -2.70 -13.79
CA PHE A 57 2.52 -3.26 -12.67
C PHE A 57 1.14 -3.71 -13.13
N ALA A 58 0.76 -4.94 -12.81
CA ALA A 58 -0.57 -5.45 -13.07
C ALA A 58 -1.32 -5.58 -11.74
N GLN A 59 -2.37 -4.78 -11.55
CA GLN A 59 -3.14 -4.72 -10.30
C GLN A 59 -4.61 -5.06 -10.56
N PRO A 60 -5.29 -5.79 -9.66
CA PRO A 60 -6.72 -6.02 -9.75
C PRO A 60 -7.51 -4.71 -9.87
N ALA A 61 -8.42 -4.62 -10.83
CA ALA A 61 -9.17 -3.40 -11.11
C ALA A 61 -10.06 -2.99 -9.92
N ASN A 62 -10.68 -3.96 -9.25
CA ASN A 62 -11.47 -3.75 -8.04
C ASN A 62 -10.65 -3.15 -6.89
N ASP A 63 -9.38 -3.55 -6.73
CA ASP A 63 -8.49 -3.00 -5.70
C ASP A 63 -8.18 -1.52 -5.93
N ILE A 64 -8.00 -1.14 -7.20
CA ILE A 64 -7.83 0.26 -7.60
C ILE A 64 -9.09 1.07 -7.31
N GLU A 65 -10.27 0.54 -7.67
CA GLU A 65 -11.58 1.15 -7.41
C GLU A 65 -11.86 1.30 -5.91
N ASP A 66 -11.46 0.31 -5.12
CA ASP A 66 -11.52 0.31 -3.67
C ASP A 66 -10.53 1.30 -3.04
N GLY A 67 -9.69 1.96 -3.82
CA GLY A 67 -8.87 3.08 -3.37
C GLY A 67 -7.44 2.70 -3.00
N ASN A 68 -6.94 1.56 -3.47
CA ASN A 68 -5.55 1.10 -3.31
C ASN A 68 -4.71 1.36 -4.56
N SER A 69 -5.09 2.34 -5.38
CA SER A 69 -4.37 2.64 -6.62
C SER A 69 -2.92 3.08 -6.36
N LEU A 70 -1.98 2.61 -7.17
CA LEU A 70 -0.63 3.19 -7.28
C LEU A 70 -0.73 4.66 -7.73
N GLU A 71 -0.15 5.57 -6.95
CA GLU A 71 -0.21 7.01 -7.26
C GLU A 71 1.11 7.55 -7.83
N ALA A 72 2.25 7.13 -7.26
CA ALA A 72 3.55 7.56 -7.74
C ALA A 72 4.63 6.51 -7.45
N VAL A 73 5.70 6.54 -8.24
CA VAL A 73 6.93 5.77 -8.02
C VAL A 73 8.08 6.75 -7.82
N TYR A 74 8.66 6.71 -6.62
CA TYR A 74 9.88 7.42 -6.32
C TYR A 74 11.07 6.54 -6.68
N CYS A 75 12.07 7.11 -7.33
CA CYS A 75 13.27 6.38 -7.68
C CYS A 75 14.55 7.14 -7.34
N SER A 76 15.55 6.35 -6.97
CA SER A 76 16.95 6.76 -6.92
C SER A 76 17.82 5.65 -7.51
N ALA A 77 18.73 6.04 -8.39
CA ALA A 77 19.65 5.13 -9.07
C ALA A 77 21.07 5.32 -8.56
N ARG A 78 21.83 4.22 -8.57
CA ARG A 78 23.25 4.23 -8.28
C ARG A 78 23.99 3.26 -9.19
N GLU A 79 25.17 3.68 -9.61
CA GLU A 79 26.11 2.79 -10.27
C GLU A 79 26.73 1.82 -9.26
N THR A 80 26.97 0.59 -9.72
CA THR A 80 27.57 -0.50 -8.95
C THR A 80 28.66 -1.17 -9.77
N SER A 81 29.53 -1.94 -9.13
CA SER A 81 30.56 -2.72 -9.84
C SER A 81 29.99 -3.73 -10.85
N SER A 82 28.71 -4.10 -10.73
CA SER A 82 27.97 -5.00 -11.61
C SER A 82 27.11 -4.33 -12.68
N GLY A 83 26.98 -2.99 -12.66
CA GLY A 83 26.07 -2.23 -13.53
C GLY A 83 25.22 -1.23 -12.73
N LYS A 84 24.03 -0.89 -13.19
CA LYS A 84 23.13 0.10 -12.55
C LYS A 84 22.16 -0.59 -11.58
N ARG A 85 21.86 0.04 -10.45
CA ARG A 85 20.80 -0.38 -9.53
C ARG A 85 19.86 0.78 -9.26
N ILE A 86 18.56 0.55 -9.40
CA ILE A 86 17.53 1.55 -9.09
C ILE A 86 16.71 1.04 -7.92
N GLU A 87 16.60 1.85 -6.89
CA GLU A 87 15.66 1.64 -5.80
C GLU A 87 14.34 2.34 -6.14
N LEU A 88 13.25 1.59 -6.04
CA LEU A 88 11.90 2.08 -6.28
C LEU A 88 11.13 2.08 -4.97
N SER A 89 10.48 3.18 -4.66
CA SER A 89 9.47 3.27 -3.61
C SER A 89 8.12 3.61 -4.24
N LEU A 90 7.26 2.62 -4.29
CA LEU A 90 5.90 2.71 -4.82
C LEU A 90 4.99 3.25 -3.73
N VAL A 91 4.26 4.31 -4.04
CA VAL A 91 3.29 4.92 -3.11
C VAL A 91 1.89 4.59 -3.58
N PHE A 92 1.20 3.78 -2.79
CA PHE A 92 -0.21 3.43 -2.97
C PHE A 92 -1.09 4.36 -2.14
N ARG A 93 -2.28 4.67 -2.67
CA ARG A 93 -3.21 5.62 -2.05
C ARG A 93 -3.61 5.24 -0.62
N ASP A 94 -3.82 3.95 -0.37
CA ASP A 94 -4.17 3.35 0.93
C ASP A 94 -3.84 1.85 0.87
N GLU A 95 -4.19 1.08 1.89
CA GLU A 95 -4.09 -0.40 1.96
C GLU A 95 -5.41 -0.91 2.56
N ARG A 96 -6.47 -0.84 1.78
CA ARG A 96 -7.81 -1.16 2.22
C ARG A 96 -8.01 -2.65 2.28
N HIS A 97 -8.28 -3.15 3.48
CA HIS A 97 -8.58 -4.56 3.67
C HIS A 97 -9.95 -4.88 3.06
N PRO A 98 -10.14 -6.04 2.39
CA PRO A 98 -11.45 -6.50 1.90
C PRO A 98 -12.57 -6.57 2.96
N SER A 99 -12.22 -6.54 4.26
CA SER A 99 -13.17 -6.52 5.36
C SER A 99 -13.25 -5.10 5.93
N ALA A 100 -14.37 -4.42 5.66
CA ALA A 100 -14.57 -3.02 6.03
C ALA A 100 -14.35 -2.71 7.53
N TRP A 101 -14.68 -3.65 8.43
CA TRP A 101 -14.44 -3.50 9.87
C TRP A 101 -12.95 -3.59 10.23
N LYS A 102 -12.24 -4.58 9.67
CA LYS A 102 -10.78 -4.72 9.89
C LYS A 102 -10.05 -3.53 9.30
N ASP A 103 -10.46 -3.09 8.11
CA ASP A 103 -9.94 -1.90 7.44
C ASP A 103 -10.06 -0.64 8.32
N PHE A 104 -11.25 -0.39 8.88
CA PHE A 104 -11.49 0.76 9.74
C PHE A 104 -10.53 0.82 10.93
N VAL A 105 -10.37 -0.29 11.66
CA VAL A 105 -9.47 -0.37 12.82
C VAL A 105 -8.00 -0.25 12.40
N TYR A 106 -7.62 -0.90 11.31
CA TYR A 106 -6.25 -0.90 10.80
C TYR A 106 -5.82 0.49 10.30
N ARG A 107 -6.70 1.21 9.61
CA ARG A 107 -6.44 2.59 9.16
C ARG A 107 -6.27 3.56 10.32
N ILE A 108 -7.06 3.42 11.39
CA ILE A 108 -6.86 4.20 12.62
C ILE A 108 -5.48 3.90 13.22
N TYR A 109 -5.12 2.61 13.37
CA TYR A 109 -3.82 2.20 13.88
C TYR A 109 -2.66 2.76 13.06
N ARG A 110 -2.69 2.64 11.72
CA ARG A 110 -1.62 3.10 10.83
C ARG A 110 -1.44 4.61 10.89
N LYS A 111 -2.53 5.38 10.92
CA LYS A 111 -2.48 6.83 11.11
C LYS A 111 -1.73 7.22 12.39
N PHE A 112 -2.00 6.55 13.51
CA PHE A 112 -1.31 6.81 14.77
C PHE A 112 0.15 6.31 14.78
N ARG A 113 0.44 5.17 14.13
CA ARG A 113 1.77 4.55 14.18
C ARG A 113 2.78 5.17 13.21
N TYR A 114 2.32 5.55 12.02
CA TYR A 114 3.15 5.94 10.88
C TYR A 114 2.90 7.37 10.40
N GLY A 115 1.87 8.06 10.89
CA GLY A 115 1.56 9.43 10.47
C GLY A 115 1.07 9.55 9.02
N ARG A 116 0.73 8.43 8.37
CA ARG A 116 0.23 8.37 6.99
C ARG A 116 -0.92 7.38 6.82
N SER A 117 -1.74 7.63 5.81
CA SER A 117 -2.75 6.69 5.30
C SER A 117 -2.24 5.90 4.09
N LYS A 118 -1.41 6.54 3.25
CA LYS A 118 -0.77 5.92 2.09
C LYS A 118 0.06 4.73 2.50
N ASP A 119 0.10 3.72 1.64
CA ASP A 119 1.04 2.62 1.76
C ASP A 119 2.26 2.83 0.87
N ILE A 120 3.41 2.33 1.31
CA ILE A 120 4.66 2.49 0.59
C ILE A 120 5.33 1.13 0.54
N GLU A 121 5.66 0.68 -0.65
CA GLU A 121 6.41 -0.55 -0.87
C GLU A 121 7.69 -0.31 -1.64
N SER A 122 8.75 -1.02 -1.26
CA SER A 122 10.09 -0.79 -1.80
C SER A 122 10.62 -2.04 -2.49
N LEU A 123 11.10 -1.86 -3.71
CA LEU A 123 11.77 -2.91 -4.47
C LEU A 123 13.00 -2.36 -5.18
N ARG A 124 13.90 -3.25 -5.64
CA ARG A 124 15.11 -2.81 -6.36
C ARG A 124 15.24 -3.53 -7.68
N VAL A 125 15.49 -2.76 -8.74
CA VAL A 125 15.79 -3.30 -10.06
C VAL A 125 17.28 -3.18 -10.33
N GLN A 126 17.84 -4.18 -10.98
CA GLN A 126 19.27 -4.27 -11.28
C GLN A 126 19.47 -4.49 -12.77
N PHE A 127 20.41 -3.73 -13.32
CA PHE A 127 20.86 -3.82 -14.69
C PHE A 127 22.32 -4.26 -14.71
N SER A 128 22.67 -5.04 -15.73
CA SER A 128 24.05 -5.37 -16.05
C SER A 128 24.81 -4.13 -16.55
N LYS A 129 26.13 -4.27 -16.73
CA LYS A 129 26.95 -3.24 -17.40
C LYS A 129 26.54 -2.95 -18.84
N THR A 130 25.83 -3.89 -19.49
CA THR A 130 25.33 -3.72 -20.86
C THR A 130 23.98 -3.00 -20.91
N GLY A 131 23.41 -2.63 -19.75
CA GLY A 131 22.11 -1.97 -19.64
C GLY A 131 20.92 -2.93 -19.72
N GLU A 132 21.17 -4.25 -19.66
CA GLU A 132 20.12 -5.26 -19.68
C GLU A 132 19.61 -5.53 -18.26
N TRP A 133 18.32 -5.80 -18.12
CA TRP A 133 17.75 -6.27 -16.87
C TRP A 133 18.48 -7.53 -16.40
N SER A 134 18.79 -7.60 -15.10
CA SER A 134 19.50 -8.73 -14.51
C SER A 134 18.76 -9.35 -13.33
N ALA A 135 18.11 -8.52 -12.49
CA ALA A 135 17.34 -8.99 -11.35
C ALA A 135 16.35 -7.93 -10.84
N ILE A 136 15.26 -8.41 -10.25
CA ILE A 136 14.34 -7.61 -9.43
C ILE A 136 14.35 -8.19 -8.01
N HIS A 137 14.70 -7.37 -7.03
CA HIS A 137 14.80 -7.74 -5.62
C HIS A 137 13.52 -7.29 -4.91
N LEU A 138 12.74 -8.25 -4.46
CA LEU A 138 11.50 -8.07 -3.72
C LEU A 138 11.77 -8.46 -2.27
N LYS A 139 12.24 -7.50 -1.46
CA LYS A 139 12.51 -7.73 -0.03
C LYS A 139 11.31 -7.30 0.80
N ASN A 140 10.75 -8.22 1.58
CA ASN A 140 9.58 -8.03 2.42
C ASN A 140 8.31 -7.61 1.64
N VAL A 141 8.31 -7.80 0.33
CA VAL A 141 7.21 -7.42 -0.58
C VAL A 141 6.86 -8.52 -1.57
N TYR A 142 7.47 -9.72 -1.43
CA TYR A 142 7.15 -10.85 -2.28
C TYR A 142 5.93 -11.62 -1.75
N GLY A 143 4.96 -11.88 -2.62
CA GLY A 143 3.70 -12.56 -2.30
C GLY A 143 3.74 -14.08 -2.51
N GLY A 144 4.66 -14.60 -3.32
CA GLY A 144 4.71 -16.03 -3.65
C GLY A 144 3.43 -16.54 -4.32
N ASP A 145 2.79 -17.52 -3.70
CA ASP A 145 1.55 -18.14 -4.17
C ASP A 145 0.27 -17.48 -3.62
N GLN A 146 0.38 -16.36 -2.89
CA GLN A 146 -0.78 -15.71 -2.25
C GLN A 146 -1.67 -14.97 -3.27
N SER A 147 -2.98 -15.11 -3.10
CA SER A 147 -4.04 -14.44 -3.86
C SER A 147 -4.61 -13.25 -3.07
N PHE A 148 -5.52 -12.51 -3.71
CA PHE A 148 -6.07 -11.26 -3.20
C PHE A 148 -6.84 -11.40 -1.89
N ASP A 149 -7.42 -12.57 -1.64
CA ASP A 149 -8.18 -12.91 -0.44
C ASP A 149 -7.33 -13.44 0.72
N ALA A 150 -6.00 -13.50 0.57
CA ALA A 150 -5.11 -13.96 1.63
C ALA A 150 -5.24 -13.11 2.91
N ASP A 151 -5.47 -13.78 4.03
CA ASP A 151 -5.60 -13.18 5.37
C ASP A 151 -5.19 -14.21 6.44
N PRO A 152 -4.08 -14.03 7.17
CA PRO A 152 -3.15 -12.92 7.06
C PRO A 152 -2.26 -13.01 5.81
N VAL A 153 -1.88 -11.87 5.24
CA VAL A 153 -0.85 -11.83 4.19
C VAL A 153 0.55 -11.99 4.80
N LYS A 154 1.35 -12.86 4.20
CA LYS A 154 2.75 -13.08 4.54
C LYS A 154 3.65 -12.22 3.66
N HIS A 155 4.64 -11.58 4.27
CA HIS A 155 5.69 -10.85 3.57
C HIS A 155 6.89 -11.77 3.38
N LEU A 156 7.26 -12.04 2.13
CA LEU A 156 8.40 -12.89 1.78
C LEU A 156 9.49 -12.08 1.07
N ASP A 157 10.62 -12.75 0.85
CA ASP A 157 11.75 -12.26 0.07
C ASP A 157 11.91 -13.08 -1.21
N SER A 158 12.24 -12.43 -2.33
CA SER A 158 12.65 -13.11 -3.55
C SER A 158 13.54 -12.22 -4.44
N ILE A 159 14.32 -12.87 -5.30
CA ILE A 159 15.09 -12.24 -6.37
C ILE A 159 14.64 -12.86 -7.68
N LEU A 160 13.89 -12.09 -8.46
CA LEU A 160 13.32 -12.54 -9.73
C LEU A 160 14.29 -12.23 -10.87
N LYS A 161 14.55 -13.24 -11.71
CA LYS A 161 15.30 -13.07 -12.96
C LYS A 161 14.34 -12.65 -14.08
N PRO A 162 14.76 -11.76 -15.00
CA PRO A 162 13.93 -11.32 -16.12
C PRO A 162 13.33 -12.48 -16.93
N ASP A 163 14.09 -13.54 -17.19
CA ASP A 163 13.62 -14.71 -17.97
C ASP A 163 12.42 -15.45 -17.36
N LEU A 164 12.14 -15.25 -16.07
CA LEU A 164 10.99 -15.86 -15.38
C LEU A 164 9.74 -14.98 -15.43
N LEU A 165 9.88 -13.73 -15.86
CA LEU A 165 8.83 -12.73 -15.87
C LEU A 165 8.16 -12.67 -17.25
N LYS A 166 6.84 -12.47 -17.24
CA LYS A 166 6.15 -12.01 -18.45
C LYS A 166 6.59 -10.58 -18.74
N HIS A 167 6.57 -10.21 -20.02
CA HIS A 167 6.95 -8.88 -20.46
C HIS A 167 5.80 -8.20 -21.19
N ASP A 168 5.65 -6.91 -20.92
CA ASP A 168 4.92 -5.99 -21.77
C ASP A 168 5.95 -5.21 -22.59
N GLN A 169 5.98 -5.47 -23.89
CA GLN A 169 7.08 -5.06 -24.77
C GLN A 169 8.44 -5.55 -24.26
N LYS A 170 9.26 -4.66 -23.68
CA LYS A 170 10.59 -4.97 -23.12
C LYS A 170 10.63 -4.86 -21.58
N ARG A 171 9.52 -4.49 -20.94
CA ARG A 171 9.46 -4.25 -19.51
C ARG A 171 8.89 -5.48 -18.80
N PRO A 172 9.54 -5.97 -17.72
CA PRO A 172 9.00 -7.08 -16.95
C PRO A 172 7.70 -6.66 -16.26
N ILE A 173 6.73 -7.57 -16.21
CA ILE A 173 5.45 -7.38 -15.53
C ILE A 173 5.57 -7.94 -14.11
N LEU A 174 5.26 -7.11 -13.11
CA LEU A 174 5.04 -7.55 -11.73
C LEU A 174 3.54 -7.50 -11.40
N TYR A 175 3.02 -8.61 -10.91
CA TYR A 175 1.63 -8.71 -10.48
C TYR A 175 1.51 -8.29 -9.01
N VAL A 176 0.62 -7.33 -8.74
CA VAL A 176 0.19 -6.95 -7.39
C VAL A 176 -0.92 -7.92 -7.01
N ASN A 177 -0.63 -8.90 -6.15
CA ASN A 177 -1.52 -10.03 -5.94
C ASN A 177 -2.40 -9.93 -4.70
N THR A 178 -2.04 -9.08 -3.73
CA THR A 178 -2.76 -8.96 -2.46
C THR A 178 -3.22 -7.52 -2.24
N TRP A 179 -4.24 -7.34 -1.41
CA TRP A 179 -4.77 -6.03 -1.00
C TRP A 179 -3.74 -5.17 -0.23
N ASN A 180 -2.68 -5.80 0.29
CA ASN A 180 -1.53 -5.12 0.90
C ASN A 180 -0.32 -5.03 -0.03
N HIS A 181 -0.54 -5.10 -1.35
CA HIS A 181 0.45 -4.85 -2.39
C HIS A 181 1.66 -5.80 -2.47
N MET A 182 1.49 -7.08 -2.15
CA MET A 182 2.56 -8.06 -2.37
C MET A 182 2.71 -8.41 -3.85
N PHE A 183 3.96 -8.43 -4.33
CA PHE A 183 4.30 -8.64 -5.73
C PHE A 183 4.69 -10.08 -6.02
N SER A 184 4.43 -10.55 -7.24
CA SER A 184 5.11 -11.73 -7.77
C SER A 184 5.20 -11.72 -9.31
N GLU A 185 5.93 -12.69 -9.84
CA GLU A 185 6.09 -12.95 -11.28
C GLU A 185 4.84 -13.53 -11.95
N THR A 186 3.88 -14.06 -11.17
CA THR A 186 2.71 -14.77 -11.69
C THR A 186 1.41 -14.12 -11.21
N ASP A 187 0.41 -14.09 -12.09
CA ASP A 187 -0.95 -13.73 -11.73
C ASP A 187 -1.56 -14.78 -10.80
N ARG A 188 -1.77 -14.42 -9.54
CA ARG A 188 -2.44 -15.30 -8.55
C ARG A 188 -3.94 -15.07 -8.47
N ASN A 189 -4.47 -14.16 -9.27
CA ASN A 189 -5.87 -13.79 -9.28
C ASN A 189 -6.47 -13.87 -10.70
N PRO A 190 -6.34 -15.00 -11.43
CA PRO A 190 -6.70 -15.09 -12.85
C PRO A 190 -8.15 -14.67 -13.15
N ASN A 191 -9.06 -14.82 -12.18
CA ASN A 191 -10.48 -14.49 -12.30
C ASN A 191 -10.82 -13.02 -12.02
N LEU A 192 -9.88 -12.22 -11.48
CA LEU A 192 -10.06 -10.78 -11.33
C LEU A 192 -9.67 -10.07 -12.62
N GLU A 193 -10.36 -9.00 -12.98
CA GLU A 193 -9.92 -8.10 -14.04
C GLU A 193 -8.67 -7.33 -13.57
N LYS A 194 -7.70 -7.11 -14.47
CA LYS A 194 -6.45 -6.42 -14.15
C LYS A 194 -6.37 -5.12 -14.93
N LYS A 195 -5.93 -4.08 -14.25
CA LYS A 195 -5.40 -2.89 -14.91
C LYS A 195 -3.89 -3.02 -15.06
N ILE A 196 -3.42 -2.89 -16.29
CA ILE A 196 -1.99 -2.85 -16.61
C ILE A 196 -1.52 -1.41 -16.53
N LEU A 197 -0.64 -1.13 -15.58
CA LEU A 197 -0.10 0.19 -15.28
C LEU A 197 1.24 0.36 -16.00
N THR A 198 1.16 0.78 -17.26
CA THR A 198 2.34 1.10 -18.09
C THR A 198 2.87 2.49 -17.82
N GLU A 199 2.01 3.43 -17.46
CA GLU A 199 2.33 4.83 -17.16
C GLU A 199 1.91 5.17 -15.73
N PHE A 200 2.77 5.90 -15.03
CA PHE A 200 2.55 6.39 -13.67
C PHE A 200 3.50 7.55 -13.40
N GLU A 201 3.18 8.35 -12.38
CA GLU A 201 4.02 9.48 -12.01
C GLU A 201 5.36 9.00 -11.44
N ILE A 202 6.47 9.50 -11.98
CA ILE A 202 7.83 9.19 -11.50
C ILE A 202 8.40 10.43 -10.80
N ARG A 203 8.92 10.24 -9.59
CA ARG A 203 9.54 11.29 -8.78
C ARG A 203 10.93 10.89 -8.32
N PHE A 204 11.77 11.87 -8.03
CA PHE A 204 13.02 11.63 -7.32
C PHE A 204 12.76 11.41 -5.83
N GLY A 205 13.41 10.41 -5.24
CA GLY A 205 13.42 10.19 -3.78
C GLY A 205 13.65 8.74 -3.38
N THR A 206 13.99 8.55 -2.11
CA THR A 206 14.23 7.25 -1.47
C THR A 206 13.09 6.87 -0.52
N ARG A 207 13.11 5.63 -0.02
CA ARG A 207 12.18 5.20 1.04
C ARG A 207 12.38 6.05 2.29
N GLU A 208 13.63 6.33 2.63
CA GLU A 208 14.00 7.12 3.79
C GLU A 208 13.48 8.56 3.69
N ASP A 209 13.49 9.18 2.50
CA ASP A 209 12.92 10.51 2.28
C ASP A 209 11.41 10.52 2.51
N LEU A 210 10.70 9.50 2.01
CA LEU A 210 9.26 9.36 2.20
C LEU A 210 8.89 9.11 3.66
N ASP A 211 9.57 8.18 4.32
CA ASP A 211 9.35 7.90 5.74
C ASP A 211 9.71 9.12 6.60
N GLY A 212 10.73 9.91 6.22
CA GLY A 212 11.06 11.19 6.86
C GLY A 212 9.98 12.27 6.65
N PHE A 213 9.39 12.34 5.46
CA PHE A 213 8.28 13.25 5.18
C PHE A 213 7.04 12.87 5.97
N TYR A 214 6.61 11.60 5.95
CA TYR A 214 5.39 11.13 6.60
C TYR A 214 5.54 10.97 8.12
N GLY A 215 6.71 10.51 8.58
CA GLY A 215 7.03 10.25 9.98
C GLY A 215 7.29 11.51 10.81
N GLY A 216 6.68 12.64 10.44
CA GLY A 216 6.77 13.90 11.18
C GLY A 216 6.48 13.66 12.66
N LYS A 217 7.45 14.05 13.51
CA LYS A 217 7.32 14.12 14.96
C LYS A 217 6.14 15.00 15.38
#